data_AF-N8VFV2-F1
#
_entry.id   AF-N8VFV2-F1
#
_cell.length_a   1.000
_cell.length_b   1.000
_cell.length_c   1.000
_cell.angle_alpha   90.00
_cell.angle_beta   90.00
_cell.angle_gamma   90.00
#
_symmetry.space_group_name_H-M   'P 1'
#
loop_
_entity.id
_entity.type
_entity.pdbx_description
1 polymer ?
#
loop_
_entity_poly.entity_id
_entity_poly.type
_entity_poly.pdbx_seq_one_letter_code
_entity_poly.pdbx_strand_id
1 'polypeptide(L)'
;MHYSQAYLTELIQEAVHSCSSAYNSQSARIIVLFADSHHQFWSIVKDVQRQHVPASVYEGIRIKLDQCENAYGTILFYEDQNAIQQLQKKIPFSADDFPLWSEQTSGMVQFAAWTALADSGLRGFFATL
;
A
#
# COMPACT_ATOMS: atom_id res chain seq x y z
N MET A 1 -18.48 5.04 14.41
CA MET A 1 -17.30 5.65 15.06
C MET A 1 -16.63 6.52 14.01
N HIS A 2 -16.41 7.81 14.29
CA HIS A 2 -15.66 8.69 13.37
C HIS A 2 -14.23 8.83 13.89
N TYR A 3 -13.29 8.16 13.24
CA TYR A 3 -11.87 8.39 13.47
C TYR A 3 -11.42 9.60 12.64
N SER A 4 -10.51 10.41 13.19
CA SER A 4 -9.88 11.48 12.42
C SER A 4 -8.85 10.91 11.45
N GLN A 5 -8.66 11.55 10.30
CA GLN A 5 -7.63 11.16 9.34
C GLN A 5 -6.23 11.14 10.00
N ALA A 6 -5.95 12.13 10.86
CA ALA A 6 -4.70 12.20 11.61
C ALA A 6 -4.47 10.97 12.51
N TYR A 7 -5.50 10.56 13.27
CA TYR A 7 -5.41 9.37 14.12
C TYR A 7 -5.15 8.10 13.29
N LEU A 8 -5.79 7.97 12.14
CA LEU A 8 -5.59 6.81 11.26
C LEU A 8 -4.20 6.80 10.64
N THR A 9 -3.70 7.97 10.24
CA THR A 9 -2.32 8.10 9.74
C THR A 9 -1.32 7.73 10.83
N GLU A 10 -1.49 8.21 12.06
CA GLU A 10 -0.64 7.86 13.20
C GLU A 10 -0.67 6.36 13.49
N LEU A 11 -1.86 5.76 13.58
CA LEU A 11 -2.03 4.33 13.82
C LEU A 11 -1.32 3.48 12.75
N ILE A 12 -1.50 3.82 11.47
CA ILE A 12 -0.84 3.14 10.35
C ILE A 12 0.68 3.34 10.45
N GLN A 13 1.13 4.55 10.72
CA GLN A 13 2.56 4.86 10.84
C GLN A 13 3.22 4.09 11.97
N GLU A 14 2.60 4.01 13.15
CA GLU A 14 3.12 3.26 14.31
C GLU A 14 3.20 1.76 14.02
N ALA A 15 2.15 1.20 13.41
CA ALA A 15 2.11 -0.22 13.04
C ALA A 15 3.26 -0.58 12.09
N VAL A 16 3.51 0.29 11.10
CA VAL A 16 4.54 0.10 10.07
C VAL A 16 5.94 0.31 10.64
N HIS A 17 6.12 1.30 11.51
CA HIS A 17 7.40 1.57 12.17
C HIS A 17 7.83 0.42 13.08
N SER A 18 6.88 -0.36 13.57
CA SER A 18 7.13 -1.55 14.40
C SER A 18 7.61 -2.76 13.58
N CYS A 19 7.53 -2.72 12.25
CA CYS A 19 8.04 -3.79 11.39
C CYS A 19 9.56 -3.66 11.21
N SER A 20 10.28 -4.75 11.47
CA SER A 20 11.70 -4.84 11.11
C SER A 20 11.88 -4.93 9.59
N SER A 21 13.00 -4.41 9.10
CA SER A 21 13.43 -4.56 7.70
C SER A 21 14.85 -5.11 7.66
N ALA A 22 15.20 -5.84 6.59
CA ALA A 22 16.54 -6.41 6.44
C ALA A 22 17.60 -5.31 6.51
N TYR A 23 18.60 -5.49 7.38
CA TYR A 23 19.65 -4.50 7.64
C TYR A 23 19.14 -3.11 8.07
N ASN A 24 17.90 -3.03 8.59
CA ASN A 24 17.23 -1.77 8.89
C ASN A 24 17.18 -0.83 7.65
N SER A 25 16.97 -1.42 6.47
CA SER A 25 16.91 -0.70 5.18
C SER A 25 15.84 0.39 5.16
N GLN A 26 14.75 0.17 5.91
CA GLN A 26 13.57 1.03 5.95
C GLN A 26 13.16 1.47 4.53
N SER A 27 13.16 0.53 3.57
CA SER A 27 12.85 0.80 2.17
C SER A 27 11.35 0.99 1.93
N ALA A 28 10.50 0.51 2.83
CA ALA A 28 9.06 0.70 2.78
C ALA A 28 8.67 2.20 2.78
N ARG A 29 7.73 2.56 1.90
CA ARG A 29 7.11 3.87 1.79
C ARG A 29 5.60 3.68 1.71
N ILE A 30 4.86 4.51 2.43
CA ILE A 30 3.40 4.41 2.49
C ILE A 30 2.79 5.74 2.15
N ILE A 31 1.75 5.70 1.34
CA ILE A 31 0.91 6.86 1.03
C ILE A 31 -0.51 6.50 1.46
N VAL A 32 -1.09 7.33 2.33
CA VAL A 32 -2.48 7.20 2.76
C VAL A 32 -3.30 8.27 2.08
N LEU A 33 -4.30 7.85 1.30
CA LEU A 33 -5.20 8.72 0.55
C LEU A 33 -6.58 8.72 1.21
N PHE A 34 -7.14 9.92 1.35
CA PHE A 34 -8.43 10.17 1.96
C PHE A 34 -9.26 11.11 1.09
N ALA A 35 -10.59 11.02 1.18
CA ALA A 35 -11.52 11.96 0.53
C ALA A 35 -11.16 12.18 -0.94
N ASP A 36 -10.92 13.43 -1.36
CA ASP A 36 -10.68 13.79 -2.76
C ASP A 36 -9.49 13.05 -3.39
N SER A 37 -8.40 12.83 -2.63
CA SER A 37 -7.22 12.12 -3.17
C SER A 37 -7.49 10.63 -3.37
N HIS A 38 -8.34 10.03 -2.52
CA HIS A 38 -8.81 8.66 -2.69
C HIS A 38 -9.70 8.53 -3.94
N HIS A 39 -10.69 9.42 -4.10
CA HIS A 39 -11.56 9.44 -5.28
C HIS A 39 -10.78 9.68 -6.57
N GLN A 40 -9.86 10.65 -6.57
CA GLN A 40 -9.03 10.96 -7.73
C GLN A 40 -8.18 9.74 -8.15
N PHE A 41 -7.59 9.02 -7.18
CA PHE A 41 -6.84 7.81 -7.45
C PHE A 41 -7.70 6.76 -8.17
N TRP A 42 -8.89 6.45 -7.66
CA TRP A 42 -9.76 5.46 -8.30
C TRP A 42 -10.33 5.92 -9.64
N SER A 43 -10.52 7.23 -9.85
CA SER A 43 -10.85 7.78 -11.17
C SER A 43 -9.73 7.49 -12.17
N ILE A 44 -8.47 7.73 -11.80
CA ILE A 44 -7.31 7.44 -12.65
C ILE A 44 -7.24 5.94 -12.95
N VAL A 45 -7.44 5.07 -11.95
CA VAL A 45 -7.43 3.61 -12.15
C VAL A 45 -8.52 3.18 -13.14
N LYS A 46 -9.74 3.72 -13.04
CA LYS A 46 -10.84 3.42 -13.98
C LYS A 46 -10.49 3.85 -15.40
N ASP A 47 -9.95 5.05 -15.58
CA ASP A 47 -9.56 5.56 -16.89
C ASP A 47 -8.47 4.72 -17.55
N VAL A 48 -7.44 4.34 -16.78
CA VAL A 48 -6.37 3.46 -17.26
C VAL A 48 -6.92 2.09 -17.62
N GLN A 49 -7.73 1.46 -16.75
CA GLN A 49 -8.29 0.13 -17.02
C GLN A 49 -9.17 0.12 -18.27
N ARG A 50 -9.99 1.15 -18.47
CA ARG A 50 -10.85 1.28 -19.65
C ARG A 50 -10.08 1.28 -20.97
N GLN A 51 -8.84 1.76 -20.97
CA GLN A 51 -7.97 1.77 -22.16
C GLN A 51 -7.29 0.42 -22.42
N HIS A 52 -7.14 -0.42 -21.39
CA HIS A 52 -6.37 -1.67 -21.47
C HIS A 52 -7.24 -2.93 -21.61
N VAL A 53 -8.53 -2.86 -21.25
CA VAL A 53 -9.44 -4.02 -21.31
C VAL A 53 -10.55 -3.85 -22.35
N PRO A 54 -11.02 -4.95 -22.98
CA PRO A 54 -12.19 -4.91 -23.85
C PRO A 54 -13.43 -4.40 -23.10
N ALA A 55 -14.28 -3.62 -23.80
CA ALA A 55 -15.50 -3.06 -23.23
C ALA A 55 -16.45 -4.12 -22.65
N SER A 56 -16.46 -5.33 -23.22
CA SER A 56 -17.25 -6.47 -22.74
C SER A 56 -16.81 -6.99 -21.37
N VAL A 57 -15.55 -6.76 -20.97
CA VAL A 57 -14.98 -7.19 -19.68
C VAL A 57 -14.97 -6.03 -18.67
N TYR A 58 -14.85 -4.79 -19.15
CA TYR A 58 -14.71 -3.61 -18.31
C TYR A 58 -15.84 -3.47 -17.27
N GLU A 59 -17.08 -3.80 -17.62
CA GLU A 59 -18.20 -3.65 -16.69
C GLU A 59 -18.03 -4.50 -15.41
N GLY A 60 -17.48 -5.71 -15.52
CA GLY A 60 -17.19 -6.55 -14.35
C GLY A 60 -16.05 -6.00 -13.49
N ILE A 61 -15.06 -5.36 -14.12
CA ILE A 61 -13.95 -4.70 -13.42
C ILE A 61 -14.43 -3.44 -12.72
N ARG A 62 -15.26 -2.63 -13.40
CA ARG A 62 -15.83 -1.38 -12.90
C ARG A 62 -16.57 -1.59 -11.58
N ILE A 63 -17.36 -2.66 -11.45
CA ILE A 63 -18.07 -2.99 -10.19
C ILE A 63 -17.09 -3.14 -9.02
N LYS A 64 -15.94 -3.80 -9.23
CA LYS A 64 -14.91 -3.94 -8.19
C LYS A 64 -14.24 -2.61 -7.88
N LEU A 65 -13.94 -1.80 -8.90
CA LEU A 65 -13.34 -0.48 -8.71
C LEU A 65 -14.27 0.49 -7.98
N ASP A 66 -15.59 0.42 -8.26
CA ASP A 66 -16.60 1.19 -7.52
C ASP A 66 -16.65 0.78 -6.04
N GLN A 67 -16.50 -0.51 -5.72
CA GLN A 67 -16.40 -0.95 -4.33
C GLN A 67 -15.15 -0.38 -3.64
N CYS A 68 -14.04 -0.28 -4.36
CA CYS A 68 -12.81 0.29 -3.83
C CYS A 68 -12.90 1.81 -3.62
N GLU A 69 -13.57 2.53 -4.52
CA GLU A 69 -13.81 3.98 -4.39
C GLU A 69 -14.82 4.33 -3.28
N ASN A 70 -15.72 3.40 -2.95
CA ASN A 70 -16.66 3.56 -1.82
C ASN A 70 -16.02 3.24 -0.46
N ALA A 71 -14.73 2.86 -0.44
CA ALA A 71 -13.97 2.68 0.80
C ALA A 71 -13.75 4.03 1.51
N TYR A 72 -13.29 3.97 2.76
CA TYR A 72 -12.96 5.19 3.53
C TYR A 72 -11.70 5.90 2.99
N GLY A 73 -10.78 5.11 2.45
CA GLY A 73 -9.50 5.58 1.94
C GLY A 73 -8.70 4.45 1.31
N THR A 74 -7.53 4.81 0.78
CA THR A 74 -6.60 3.87 0.14
C THR A 74 -5.23 3.98 0.79
N ILE A 75 -4.60 2.83 1.02
CA ILE A 75 -3.20 2.76 1.44
C ILE A 75 -2.41 2.16 0.28
N LEU A 76 -1.41 2.90 -0.17
CA LEU A 76 -0.48 2.48 -1.22
C LEU A 76 0.87 2.15 -0.57
N PHE A 77 1.38 0.97 -0.86
CA PHE A 77 2.65 0.46 -0.33
C PHE A 77 3.68 0.43 -1.44
N TYR A 78 4.85 0.98 -1.17
CA TYR A 78 5.96 1.03 -2.11
C TYR A 78 7.27 0.63 -1.44
N GLU A 79 8.21 0.18 -2.25
CA GLU A 79 9.58 -0.11 -1.83
C GLU A 79 10.55 0.80 -2.59
N ASP A 80 11.39 1.52 -1.84
CA ASP A 80 12.41 2.42 -2.38
C ASP A 80 13.52 1.64 -3.07
N GLN A 81 13.39 1.50 -4.39
CA GLN A 81 14.35 0.79 -5.24
C GLN A 81 15.77 1.37 -5.16
N ASN A 82 15.91 2.68 -4.90
CA ASN A 82 17.24 3.28 -4.75
C ASN A 82 17.90 2.81 -3.45
N ALA A 83 17.14 2.72 -2.36
CA ALA A 83 17.65 2.19 -1.09
C ALA A 83 18.09 0.72 -1.23
N ILE A 84 17.28 -0.11 -1.90
CA ILE A 84 17.60 -1.51 -2.19
C ILE A 84 18.88 -1.63 -3.02
N GLN A 85 18.98 -0.90 -4.13
CA GLN A 85 20.17 -0.90 -4.98
C GLN A 85 21.44 -0.42 -4.25
N GLN A 86 21.31 0.53 -3.33
CA GLN A 86 22.44 0.96 -2.49
C GLN A 86 22.89 -0.13 -1.53
N LEU A 87 21.98 -0.92 -0.98
CA LEU A 87 22.31 -2.06 -0.12
C LEU A 87 22.98 -3.19 -0.89
N GLN A 88 22.49 -3.51 -2.09
CA GLN A 88 23.14 -4.47 -3.00
C GLN A 88 24.59 -4.09 -3.29
N LYS A 89 24.86 -2.79 -3.51
CA LYS A 89 26.22 -2.27 -3.72
C LYS A 89 27.09 -2.32 -2.46
N LYS A 90 26.52 -2.07 -1.29
CA LYS A 90 27.23 -2.09 0.00
C LYS A 90 27.51 -3.50 0.50
N ILE A 91 26.66 -4.46 0.17
CA ILE A 91 26.74 -5.85 0.65
C ILE A 91 26.62 -6.79 -0.58
N PRO A 92 27.67 -6.88 -1.42
CA PRO A 92 27.60 -7.61 -2.69
C PRO A 92 27.33 -9.11 -2.52
N PHE A 93 27.77 -9.69 -1.40
CA PHE A 93 27.59 -11.12 -1.11
C PHE A 93 26.11 -11.52 -0.98
N SER A 94 25.24 -10.60 -0.56
CA SER A 94 23.79 -10.82 -0.41
C SER A 94 22.98 -9.97 -1.37
N ALA A 95 23.61 -9.45 -2.44
CA ALA A 95 22.96 -8.55 -3.40
C ALA A 95 21.67 -9.14 -3.98
N ASP A 96 21.69 -10.43 -4.32
CA ASP A 96 20.56 -11.10 -4.95
C ASP A 96 19.39 -11.36 -3.98
N ASP A 97 19.64 -11.32 -2.66
CA ASP A 97 18.62 -11.55 -1.63
C ASP A 97 17.81 -10.29 -1.29
N PHE A 98 18.39 -9.09 -1.47
CA PHE A 98 17.71 -7.84 -1.09
C PHE A 98 16.35 -7.61 -1.75
N PRO A 99 16.13 -7.93 -3.06
CA PRO A 99 14.81 -7.84 -3.65
C PRO A 99 13.78 -8.74 -2.95
N LEU A 100 14.17 -9.98 -2.61
CA LEU A 100 13.29 -10.90 -1.88
C LEU A 100 12.97 -10.39 -0.47
N TRP A 101 13.97 -9.90 0.25
CA TRP A 101 13.77 -9.32 1.59
C TRP A 101 12.92 -8.06 1.56
N SER A 102 13.02 -7.27 0.49
CA SER A 102 12.16 -6.11 0.25
C SER A 102 10.70 -6.53 0.11
N GLU A 103 10.39 -7.54 -0.70
CA GLU A 103 9.02 -8.06 -0.85
C GLU A 103 8.47 -8.62 0.48
N GLN A 104 9.30 -9.34 1.24
CA GLN A 104 8.93 -9.82 2.57
C GLN A 104 8.62 -8.67 3.54
N THR A 105 9.44 -7.61 3.51
CA THR A 105 9.22 -6.40 4.32
C THR A 105 7.89 -5.73 3.93
N SER A 106 7.63 -5.56 2.63
CA SER A 106 6.37 -5.03 2.13
C SER A 106 5.16 -5.84 2.61
N GLY A 107 5.24 -7.17 2.57
CA GLY A 107 4.19 -8.05 3.08
C GLY A 107 3.95 -7.90 4.60
N MET A 108 5.02 -7.80 5.39
CA MET A 108 4.91 -7.56 6.84
C MET A 108 4.27 -6.22 7.15
N VAL A 109 4.68 -5.17 6.45
CA VAL A 109 4.17 -3.81 6.59
C VAL A 109 2.68 -3.73 6.24
N GLN A 110 2.26 -4.37 5.15
CA GLN A 110 0.85 -4.49 4.77
C GLN A 110 0.03 -5.23 5.84
N PHE A 111 0.56 -6.35 6.35
CA PHE A 111 -0.10 -7.14 7.38
C PHE A 111 -0.25 -6.37 8.70
N ALA A 112 0.79 -5.62 9.11
CA ALA A 112 0.76 -4.80 10.32
C ALA A 112 -0.28 -3.67 10.21
N ALA A 113 -0.28 -2.94 9.10
CA ALA A 113 -1.25 -1.88 8.86
C ALA A 113 -2.69 -2.41 8.83
N TRP A 114 -2.93 -3.56 8.18
CA TRP A 114 -4.24 -4.20 8.17
C TRP A 114 -4.65 -4.59 9.60
N THR A 115 -3.80 -5.30 10.33
CA THR A 115 -4.13 -5.77 11.68
C THR A 115 -4.46 -4.62 12.63
N ALA A 116 -3.68 -3.53 12.59
CA ALA A 116 -3.93 -2.35 13.40
C ALA A 116 -5.30 -1.69 13.09
N LEU A 117 -5.65 -1.57 11.81
CA LEU A 117 -6.96 -1.07 11.40
C LEU A 117 -8.09 -2.01 11.82
N ALA A 118 -7.90 -3.32 11.66
CA ALA A 118 -8.91 -4.33 12.02
C ALA A 118 -9.19 -4.34 13.53
N ASP A 119 -8.16 -4.23 14.38
CA ASP A 119 -8.27 -4.14 15.84
C ASP A 119 -8.97 -2.85 16.28
N SER A 120 -8.76 -1.74 15.56
CA SER A 120 -9.52 -0.50 15.78
C SER A 120 -10.99 -0.61 15.35
N GLY A 121 -11.44 -1.74 14.79
CA GLY A 121 -12.80 -1.94 14.31
C GLY A 121 -13.06 -1.39 12.90
N LEU A 122 -12.03 -0.91 12.20
CA LEU A 122 -12.11 -0.43 10.83
C LEU A 122 -11.89 -1.58 9.84
N ARG A 123 -12.90 -1.83 9.00
CA ARG A 123 -12.83 -2.79 7.88
C ARG A 123 -12.99 -2.12 6.51
N GLY A 124 -12.71 -0.82 6.43
CA GLY A 124 -13.08 0.05 5.31
C GLY A 124 -11.93 0.65 4.51
N PHE A 125 -10.68 0.19 4.68
CA PHE A 125 -9.58 0.58 3.82
C PHE A 125 -9.26 -0.51 2.80
N PHE A 126 -9.00 -0.10 1.56
CA PHE A 126 -8.44 -0.98 0.56
C PHE A 126 -6.92 -0.77 0.49
N ALA A 127 -6.16 -1.84 0.74
CA ALA A 127 -4.73 -1.88 0.50
C ALA A 127 -4.50 -2.27 -0.97
N THR A 128 -3.72 -1.49 -1.69
CA THR A 128 -3.37 -1.79 -3.09
C THR A 128 -1.88 -2.09 -3.18
N LEU A 129 -1.54 -3.21 -3.83
CA LEU A 129 -0.18 -3.60 -4.22
C LEU A 129 0.30 -2.76 -5.40
#